data_AF-A0A383BVI5-F1
#
_entry.id   AF-A0A383BVI5-F1
#
_cell.length_a   1.000
_cell.length_b   1.000
_cell.length_c   1.000
_cell.angle_alpha   90.00
_cell.angle_beta   90.00
_cell.angle_gamma   90.00
#
_symmetry.space_group_name_H-M   'P 1'
#
loop_
_entity.id
_entity.type
_entity.pdbx_description
1 polymer ?
#
loop_
_entity_poly.entity_id
_entity_poly.type
_entity_poly.pdbx_seq_one_letter_code
_entity_poly.pdbx_strand_id
1 'polypeptide(L)' 'MLTSTAELEKIIDDPSLILIDARSFQEYSRGHITNAVNLDLFSFHWIDTSQSGISSFNQQFTKIFSRVGVSEEKKVVFY' A
#
# COMPACT_ATOMS: atom_id res chain seq x y z
N MET A 1 -9.47 -9.50 3.62
CA MET A 1 -9.62 -9.72 5.07
C MET A 1 -9.51 -8.36 5.74
N LEU A 2 -10.36 -8.05 6.73
CA LEU A 2 -10.28 -6.80 7.49
C LEU A 2 -9.59 -7.07 8.84
N THR A 3 -8.92 -6.06 9.39
CA THR A 3 -8.33 -6.09 10.73
C THR A 3 -8.89 -4.95 11.57
N SER A 4 -9.00 -5.14 12.88
CA SER A 4 -9.31 -4.04 13.80
C SER A 4 -8.04 -3.28 14.18
N THR A 5 -8.19 -2.09 14.77
CA THR A 5 -7.08 -1.32 15.34
C THR A 5 -6.39 -2.07 16.48
N ALA A 6 -7.16 -2.75 17.34
CA ALA A 6 -6.62 -3.54 18.44
C ALA A 6 -5.79 -4.75 17.96
N GLU A 7 -6.17 -5.38 16.84
CA GLU A 7 -5.34 -6.46 16.26
C GLU A 7 -4.11 -5.92 15.53
N LEU A 8 -4.19 -4.72 14.93
CA LEU A 8 -3.06 -4.08 14.27
C LEU A 8 -2.00 -3.62 15.28
N GLU A 9 -2.43 -3.04 16.41
CA GLU A 9 -1.55 -2.58 17.49
C GLU A 9 -0.66 -3.69 18.03
N LYS A 10 -1.16 -4.93 18.12
CA LYS A 10 -0.38 -6.10 18.56
C LYS A 10 0.80 -6.45 17.67
N ILE A 11 0.78 -6.04 16.40
CA ILE A 11 1.79 -6.37 15.40
C ILE A 11 2.47 -5.13 14.81
N ILE A 12 2.25 -3.96 15.40
CA ILE A 12 2.65 -2.67 14.81
C ILE A 12 4.17 -2.53 14.63
N ASP A 13 4.93 -3.19 15.50
CA ASP A 13 6.40 -3.22 15.48
C ASP A 13 6.97 -4.47 14.79
N ASP A 14 6.14 -5.32 14.17
CA ASP A 14 6.61 -6.48 13.42
C ASP A 14 7.36 -6.00 12.16
N PRO A 15 8.64 -6.35 11.97
CA PRO A 15 9.40 -5.97 10.76
C PRO A 15 8.88 -6.62 9.47
N SER A 16 7.96 -7.58 9.58
CA SER A 16 7.26 -8.22 8.47
C SER A 16 5.96 -7.51 8.11
N LEU A 17 5.52 -6.52 8.89
CA LEU A 17 4.37 -5.67 8.59
C LEU A 17 4.78 -4.52 7.66
N ILE A 18 3.97 -4.28 6.64
CA ILE A 18 4.02 -3.09 5.80
C ILE A 18 2.67 -2.38 5.92
N LEU A 19 2.71 -1.16 6.45
CA LEU A 19 1.56 -0.27 6.53
C LEU A 19 1.54 0.64 5.31
N ILE A 20 0.44 0.64 4.58
CA ILE A 20 0.25 1.51 3.43
C ILE A 20 -0.87 2.50 3.75
N ASP A 21 -0.52 3.78 3.83
CA ASP A 21 -1.49 4.87 3.90
C ASP A 21 -1.94 5.22 2.48
N ALA A 22 -3.19 4.90 2.16
CA ALA A 22 -3.74 5.07 0.81
C ALA A 22 -4.28 6.49 0.54
N ARG A 23 -4.21 7.39 1.53
CA ARG A 23 -4.70 8.76 1.42
C ARG A 23 -3.77 9.62 0.56
N SER A 24 -4.19 10.85 0.31
CA SER A 24 -3.36 11.84 -0.37
C SER A 24 -2.05 12.09 0.41
N PHE A 25 -0.97 12.42 -0.32
CA PHE A 25 0.30 12.79 0.32
C PHE A 25 0.14 13.95 1.32
N GLN A 26 -0.78 14.89 1.03
CA GLN A 26 -1.06 16.00 1.94
C GLN A 26 -1.56 15.52 3.30
N GLU A 27 -2.50 14.58 3.34
CA GLU A 27 -3.01 14.02 4.60
C GLU A 27 -1.97 13.21 5.34
N TYR A 28 -1.25 12.34 4.61
CA TYR A 28 -0.13 11.60 5.17
C TYR A 28 0.89 12.53 5.83
N SER A 29 1.28 13.62 5.16
CA SER A 29 2.26 14.59 5.68
C SER A 29 1.83 15.33 6.94
N ARG A 30 0.52 15.43 7.21
CA ARG A 30 -0.02 16.04 8.43
C ARG A 30 0.01 15.10 9.64
N GLY A 31 0.08 13.79 9.40
CA GLY A 31 0.11 12.76 10.43
C GLY A 31 -0.28 11.41 9.86
N HIS A 32 0.51 10.41 10.16
CA HIS A 32 0.34 9.02 9.74
C HIS A 32 0.84 8.09 10.85
N ILE A 33 0.46 6.82 10.76
CA ILE A 33 0.97 5.78 11.65
C ILE A 33 2.48 5.62 11.39
N THR A 34 3.28 5.52 12.46
CA THR A 34 4.73 5.31 12.37
C THR A 34 5.07 4.13 11.46
N ASN A 35 6.12 4.27 10.66
CA ASN A 35 6.59 3.29 9.67
C ASN A 35 5.63 3.02 8.48
N ALA A 36 4.50 3.72 8.38
CA ALA A 36 3.67 3.65 7.19
C ALA A 36 4.36 4.27 5.98
N VAL A 37 4.07 3.73 4.79
CA VAL A 37 4.47 4.28 3.51
C VAL A 37 3.24 4.87 2.83
N ASN A 38 3.34 6.09 2.30
CA ASN A 38 2.25 6.66 1.52
C ASN A 38 2.20 6.06 0.11
N LEU A 39 1.04 5.55 -0.27
CA LEU A 39 0.74 5.16 -1.64
C LEU A 39 -0.63 5.73 -2.02
N ASP A 40 -0.63 6.96 -2.50
CA ASP A 40 -1.84 7.60 -3.01
C ASP A 40 -2.35 6.86 -4.25
N LEU A 41 -3.35 6.00 -4.06
CA LEU A 41 -3.91 5.16 -5.11
C LEU A 41 -4.64 5.98 -6.17
N PHE A 42 -5.17 7.15 -5.82
CA PHE A 42 -5.92 8.02 -6.73
C PHE A 42 -5.01 8.85 -7.63
N SER A 43 -3.74 9.01 -7.28
CA SER A 43 -2.74 9.62 -8.16
C SER A 43 -2.52 8.80 -9.44
N PHE A 44 -2.87 7.51 -9.46
CA PHE A 44 -2.70 6.66 -10.63
C PHE A 44 -3.95 6.59 -11.51
N HIS A 45 -3.88 7.24 -12.68
CA HIS A 45 -4.99 7.36 -13.62
C HIS A 45 -5.03 6.21 -14.64
N TRP A 46 -5.25 4.98 -14.17
CA TRP A 46 -5.38 3.81 -15.06
C TRP A 46 -6.84 3.50 -15.40
N ILE A 47 -7.28 4.02 -16.55
CA ILE A 47 -8.65 3.84 -17.06
C ILE A 47 -8.76 2.78 -18.17
N ASP A 48 -7.63 2.28 -18.69
CA ASP A 48 -7.59 1.30 -19.78
C ASP A 48 -7.76 -0.13 -19.24
N THR A 49 -8.92 -0.72 -19.52
CA THR A 49 -9.31 -2.08 -19.11
C THR A 49 -9.10 -3.11 -20.22
N SER A 50 -8.44 -2.75 -21.33
CA SER A 50 -8.03 -3.72 -22.35
C SER A 50 -7.02 -4.72 -21.78
N GLN A 51 -6.81 -5.85 -22.46
CA GLN A 51 -5.81 -6.84 -22.04
C GLN A 51 -4.40 -6.25 -21.94
N SER A 52 -4.03 -5.35 -22.85
CA SER A 52 -2.77 -4.60 -22.82
C SER A 52 -2.72 -3.58 -21.69
N GLY A 53 -3.84 -2.92 -21.41
CA GLY A 53 -3.98 -2.00 -20.26
C GLY A 53 -3.77 -2.71 -18.94
N ILE A 54 -4.45 -3.84 -18.73
CA ILE A 54 -4.30 -4.69 -17.54
C ILE A 54 -2.86 -5.25 -17.42
N SER A 55 -2.24 -5.67 -18.52
CA SER A 55 -0.84 -6.14 -18.50
C SER A 55 0.11 -5.03 -18.07
N SER A 56 -0.08 -3.81 -18.61
CA SER A 56 0.73 -2.64 -18.25
C SER A 56 0.52 -2.23 -16.80
N PHE A 57 -0.73 -2.24 -16.33
CA PHE A 57 -1.10 -2.02 -14.94
C PHE A 57 -0.35 -2.99 -14.02
N ASN A 58 -0.40 -4.29 -14.30
CA ASN A 58 0.27 -5.30 -13.49
C ASN A 58 1.78 -5.07 -13.43
N GLN A 59 2.42 -4.78 -14.58
CA GLN A 59 3.86 -4.51 -14.61
C GLN A 59 4.26 -3.28 -13.80
N GLN A 60 3.46 -2.20 -13.84
CA GLN A 60 3.74 -1.00 -13.08
C GLN A 60 3.51 -1.22 -11.58
N PHE A 61 2.40 -1.87 -11.20
CA PHE A 61 2.12 -2.18 -9.81
C PHE A 61 3.13 -3.15 -9.20
N THR A 62 3.62 -4.14 -9.95
CA THR A 62 4.75 -4.97 -9.48
C THR A 62 5.94 -4.10 -9.10
N LYS A 63 6.34 -3.13 -9.95
CA LYS A 63 7.48 -2.25 -9.65
C LYS A 63 7.22 -1.35 -8.45
N ILE A 64 6.01 -0.80 -8.34
CA ILE A 64 5.62 0.08 -7.22
C ILE A 64 5.63 -0.70 -5.92
N PHE A 65 4.96 -1.86 -5.88
CA PHE A 65 4.89 -2.71 -4.69
C PHE A 65 6.26 -3.26 -4.27
N SER A 66 7.11 -3.67 -5.22
CA SER A 66 8.48 -4.08 -4.89
C SER A 66 9.31 -2.94 -4.29
N ARG A 67 9.12 -1.69 -4.74
CA ARG A 67 9.84 -0.52 -4.19
C ARG A 67 9.44 -0.18 -2.77
N VAL A 68 8.20 -0.45 -2.38
CA VAL A 68 7.72 -0.26 -1.00
C VAL A 68 7.97 -1.49 -0.12
N GLY A 69 8.62 -2.52 -0.66
CA GLY A 69 9.04 -3.71 0.08
C GLY A 69 8.02 -4.84 0.14
N VAL A 70 6.91 -4.76 -0.60
CA VAL A 70 5.90 -5.82 -0.63
C VAL A 70 6.44 -7.07 -1.32
N SER A 71 6.23 -8.20 -0.66
CA SER A 71 6.59 -9.55 -1.09
C SER A 71 5.69 -10.57 -0.42
N GLU A 72 5.79 -11.85 -0.80
CA GLU A 72 4.91 -12.91 -0.32
C GLU A 72 5.07 -13.20 1.19
N GLU A 73 6.25 -12.91 1.75
CA GLU A 73 6.56 -13.08 3.17
C GLU A 73 6.09 -11.90 4.05
N LYS A 74 5.63 -10.80 3.45
CA LYS A 74 5.22 -9.59 4.18
C LYS A 74 3.71 -9.57 4.40
N LYS A 75 3.30 -9.14 5.59
CA LYS A 75 1.90 -8.81 5.87
C LYS A 75 1.67 -7.36 5.48
N VAL A 76 0.76 -7.11 4.54
CA VAL A 76 0.44 -5.76 4.05
C VAL A 76 -0.92 -5.33 4.58
N VAL A 77 -1.01 -4.16 5.18
CA VAL A 77 -2.26 -3.55 5.66
C VAL A 77 -2.41 -2.16 5.05
N PHE A 78 -3.51 -1.96 4.34
CA PHE A 78 -3.92 -0.65 3.85
C PHE A 78 -4.86 0.00 4.86
N TYR A 79 -4.76 1.31 5.00
CA TYR A 79 -5.69 2.13 5.80
C TYR A 79 -5.98 3.48 5.13
#